data_AF-A0A7I0J7Y4-F1
#
_entry.id   AF-A0A7I0J7Y4-F1
#
_cell.length_a   1.000
_cell.length_b   1.000
_cell.length_c   1.000
_cell.angle_alpha   90.00
_cell.angle_beta   90.00
_cell.angle_gamma   90.00
#
_symmetry.space_group_name_H-M   'P 1'
#
loop_
_entity.id
_entity.type
_entity.pdbx_description
1 polymer ?
#
loop_
_entity_poly.entity_id
_entity_poly.type
_entity_poly.pdbx_seq_one_letter_code
_entity_poly.pdbx_strand_id
1 'polypeptide(L)'
;SFVQPVTILVALPLSVGGAMGFLLVTGKALGVSPLIGILMLMGIAAKNSILLVEYALVAEKEHGMSRLEALLNAARKRARPIVMTSIAMGAGMLPIPL
;
A
#
# COMPACT_ATOMS: atom_id res chain seq x y z
N SER A 1 -19.79 6.54 -1.65
CA SER A 1 -19.56 7.33 -2.87
C SER A 1 -18.65 6.59 -3.83
N PHE A 2 -18.94 6.59 -5.14
CA PHE A 2 -18.16 5.91 -6.19
C PHE A 2 -16.69 6.38 -6.34
N VAL A 3 -16.28 7.44 -5.63
CA VAL A 3 -14.91 7.96 -5.61
C VAL A 3 -13.98 7.12 -4.71
N GLN A 4 -14.54 6.37 -3.74
CA GLN A 4 -13.77 5.55 -2.80
C GLN A 4 -12.90 4.46 -3.48
N PRO A 5 -13.44 3.65 -4.41
CA PRO A 5 -12.62 2.68 -5.14
C PRO A 5 -11.58 3.34 -6.05
N VAL A 6 -11.86 4.55 -6.57
CA VAL A 6 -10.90 5.29 -7.42
C VAL A 6 -9.66 5.69 -6.61
N THR A 7 -9.83 6.17 -5.38
CA THR A 7 -8.70 6.52 -4.50
C THR A 7 -7.83 5.31 -4.16
N ILE A 8 -8.43 4.13 -4.03
CA ILE A 8 -7.71 2.87 -3.80
C ILE A 8 -6.94 2.46 -5.07
N LEU A 9 -7.54 2.65 -6.25
CA LEU A 9 -6.90 2.34 -7.53
C LEU A 9 -5.61 3.14 -7.76
N VAL A 10 -5.50 4.36 -7.23
CA VAL A 10 -4.28 5.20 -7.35
C VAL A 10 -3.06 4.55 -6.67
N ALA A 11 -3.27 3.69 -5.67
CA ALA A 11 -2.16 2.97 -5.02
C ALA A 11 -1.54 1.89 -5.93
N LEU A 12 -2.31 1.32 -6.87
CA LEU A 12 -1.85 0.25 -7.77
C LEU A 12 -0.73 0.70 -8.72
N PRO A 13 -0.86 1.79 -9.52
CA PRO A 13 0.22 2.25 -10.38
C PRO A 13 1.43 2.72 -9.58
N LEU A 14 1.23 3.24 -8.37
CA LEU A 14 2.34 3.60 -7.48
C LEU A 14 3.15 2.36 -7.06
N SER A 15 2.47 1.25 -6.78
CA SER A 15 3.08 -0.03 -6.42
C SER A 15 3.92 -0.60 -7.57
N VAL A 16 3.34 -0.60 -8.77
CA VAL A 16 4.00 -1.10 -9.99
C VAL A 16 5.17 -0.19 -10.37
N GLY A 17 5.00 1.13 -10.31
CA GLY A 17 6.05 2.11 -10.59
C GLY A 17 7.24 1.98 -9.64
N GLY A 18 6.99 1.80 -8.34
CA GLY A 18 8.04 1.58 -7.36
C GLY A 18 8.81 0.27 -7.61
N ALA A 19 8.10 -0.81 -7.92
CA ALA A 19 8.74 -2.09 -8.21
C ALA A 19 9.52 -2.10 -9.53
N MET A 20 8.98 -1.49 -10.59
CA MET A 20 9.71 -1.30 -11.86
C MET A 20 10.94 -0.42 -11.66
N GLY A 21 10.83 0.68 -10.90
CA GLY A 21 11.97 1.53 -10.56
C GLY A 21 13.07 0.74 -9.84
N PHE A 22 12.70 -0.09 -8.86
CA PHE A 22 13.67 -0.92 -8.13
C PHE A 22 14.33 -1.99 -9.02
N LEU A 23 13.55 -2.61 -9.92
CA LEU A 23 14.05 -3.56 -10.92
C LEU A 23 15.05 -2.92 -11.89
N LEU A 24 14.76 -1.70 -12.35
CA LEU A 24 15.66 -0.93 -13.21
C LEU A 24 16.97 -0.59 -12.49
N VAL A 25 16.91 -0.20 -11.22
CA VAL A 25 18.12 0.08 -10.41
C VAL A 25 18.93 -1.19 -10.13
N THR A 26 18.26 -2.31 -9.89
CA THR A 26 18.94 -3.60 -9.58
C THR A 26 19.40 -4.33 -10.84
N GLY A 27 19.02 -3.85 -12.04
CA GLY A 27 19.37 -4.48 -13.32
C GLY A 27 18.81 -5.89 -13.52
N LYS A 28 17.83 -6.32 -12.72
CA LYS A 28 17.26 -7.67 -12.78
C LYS A 28 16.20 -7.75 -13.88
N ALA A 29 16.22 -8.84 -14.63
CA ALA A 29 15.21 -9.10 -15.67
C ALA A 29 13.82 -9.34 -15.06
N LEU A 30 12.78 -8.92 -15.77
CA LEU A 30 11.39 -9.26 -15.45
C LEU A 30 11.16 -10.76 -15.68
N GLY A 31 11.34 -11.54 -14.62
CA GLY A 31 11.02 -12.97 -14.58
C GLY A 31 9.85 -13.28 -13.65
N VAL A 32 9.58 -14.57 -13.45
CA VAL A 32 8.48 -15.05 -12.59
C VAL A 32 8.64 -14.60 -11.14
N SER A 33 9.87 -14.58 -10.62
CA SER A 33 10.14 -14.20 -9.22
C SER A 33 9.83 -12.71 -8.92
N PRO A 34 10.34 -11.72 -9.68
CA PRO A 34 9.94 -10.32 -9.52
C PRO A 34 8.44 -10.05 -9.76
N LEU A 35 7.81 -10.78 -10.70
CA LEU A 35 6.37 -10.70 -10.95
C LEU A 35 5.54 -11.06 -9.70
N ILE A 36 5.89 -12.15 -9.00
CA ILE A 36 5.24 -12.53 -7.74
C ILE A 36 5.42 -11.42 -6.69
N GLY A 37 6.61 -10.82 -6.61
CA GLY A 37 6.88 -9.68 -5.73
C GLY A 37 5.99 -8.47 -6.03
N ILE A 38 5.85 -8.10 -7.30
CA ILE A 38 4.97 -7.00 -7.76
C ILE A 38 3.51 -7.29 -7.38
N LEU A 39 3.04 -8.52 -7.62
CA LEU A 39 1.67 -8.92 -7.27
C LEU A 39 1.42 -8.86 -5.76
N MET A 40 2.36 -9.32 -4.95
CA MET A 40 2.26 -9.21 -3.48
C MET A 40 2.27 -7.76 -3.01
N LEU A 41 3.16 -6.91 -3.55
CA LEU A 41 3.22 -5.48 -3.25
C LEU A 41 1.89 -4.80 -3.58
N MET A 42 1.34 -5.10 -4.75
CA MET A 42 0.07 -4.56 -5.22
C MET A 42 -1.08 -4.96 -4.27
N GLY A 43 -1.14 -6.23 -3.83
CA GLY A 43 -2.13 -6.72 -2.87
C GLY A 43 -2.02 -6.04 -1.50
N ILE A 44 -0.81 -5.83 -0.99
CA ILE A 44 -0.56 -5.14 0.28
C ILE A 44 -0.96 -3.66 0.17
N ALA A 45 -0.58 -2.99 -0.91
CA ALA A 45 -0.93 -1.59 -1.14
C ALA A 45 -2.43 -1.37 -1.29
N ALA A 46 -3.12 -2.27 -2.01
CA ALA A 46 -4.57 -2.26 -2.15
C ALA A 46 -5.24 -2.47 -0.78
N LYS A 47 -4.82 -3.49 -0.02
CA LYS A 47 -5.33 -3.74 1.34
C LYS A 47 -5.13 -2.53 2.24
N ASN A 48 -3.94 -1.93 2.26
CA ASN A 48 -3.63 -0.76 3.08
C ASN A 48 -4.50 0.45 2.70
N SER A 49 -4.79 0.64 1.41
CA SER A 49 -5.62 1.74 0.91
C SER A 49 -7.10 1.54 1.22
N ILE A 50 -7.64 0.34 1.02
CA ILE A 50 -9.03 -0.02 1.41
C ILE A 50 -9.23 0.30 2.88
N LEU A 51 -8.29 -0.17 3.69
CA LEU A 51 -8.39 -0.18 5.14
C LEU A 51 -8.18 1.22 5.75
N LEU A 52 -7.49 2.13 5.04
CA LEU A 52 -7.39 3.55 5.37
C LEU A 52 -8.69 4.29 5.04
N VAL A 53 -9.22 4.08 3.84
CA VAL A 53 -10.45 4.73 3.35
C VAL A 53 -11.66 4.31 4.18
N GLU A 54 -11.75 3.04 4.54
CA GLU A 54 -12.81 2.51 5.41
C GLU A 54 -12.76 3.16 6.80
N TYR A 55 -11.57 3.30 7.38
CA TYR A 55 -11.40 3.95 8.68
C TYR A 55 -11.77 5.43 8.66
N ALA A 56 -11.41 6.14 7.60
CA ALA A 56 -11.81 7.53 7.40
C ALA A 56 -13.33 7.67 7.23
N LEU A 57 -13.97 6.75 6.50
CA LEU A 57 -15.42 6.76 6.30
C LEU A 57 -16.19 6.48 7.60
N VAL A 58 -15.72 5.51 8.40
CA VAL A 58 -16.30 5.22 9.71
C VAL A 58 -16.15 6.43 10.63
N ALA A 59 -14.99 7.09 10.64
CA ALA A 59 -14.78 8.29 11.44
C ALA A 59 -15.64 9.49 10.98
N GLU A 60 -15.86 9.68 9.68
CA GLU A 60 -16.77 10.73 9.16
C GLU A 60 -18.24 10.44 9.53
N LYS A 61 -18.68 9.18 9.44
CA LYS A 61 -20.07 8.77 9.70
C LYS A 61 -20.43 8.64 11.18
N GLU A 62 -19.58 8.01 11.98
CA GLU A 62 -19.88 7.69 13.38
C GLU A 62 -19.43 8.77 14.35
N HIS A 63 -18.34 9.49 14.04
CA HIS A 63 -17.80 10.52 14.92
C HIS A 63 -18.07 11.95 14.43
N GLY A 64 -18.75 12.11 13.29
CA GLY A 64 -19.06 13.42 12.71
C GLY A 64 -17.82 14.26 12.38
N MET A 65 -16.64 13.63 12.29
CA MET A 65 -15.37 14.31 12.07
C MET A 65 -15.29 14.88 10.65
N SER A 66 -14.60 16.01 10.49
CA SER A 66 -14.32 16.54 9.16
C SER A 66 -13.46 15.54 8.37
N ARG A 67 -13.61 15.50 7.04
CA ARG A 67 -12.87 14.57 6.16
C ARG A 67 -11.36 14.57 6.41
N LEU A 68 -10.80 15.75 6.68
CA LEU A 68 -9.35 15.93 6.87
C LEU A 68 -8.90 15.35 8.22
N GLU A 69 -9.68 15.58 9.30
CA GLU A 69 -9.41 14.99 10.61
C GLU A 69 -9.57 13.47 10.60
N ALA A 70 -10.62 12.96 9.94
CA ALA A 70 -10.84 11.53 9.77
C ALA A 70 -9.67 10.85 9.03
N LEU A 71 -9.17 11.48 7.95
CA LEU A 71 -8.00 11.00 7.20
C LEU A 71 -6.72 11.03 8.03
N LEU A 72 -6.45 12.12 8.76
CA LEU A 72 -5.27 12.23 9.62
C LEU A 72 -5.28 11.20 10.75
N ASN A 73 -6.45 10.93 11.33
CA ASN A 73 -6.61 9.96 12.41
C ASN A 73 -6.46 8.52 11.88
N ALA A 74 -7.08 8.22 10.73
CA ALA A 74 -6.90 6.96 10.01
C ALA A 74 -5.43 6.72 9.61
N ALA A 75 -4.76 7.74 9.06
CA ALA A 75 -3.36 7.69 8.68
C ALA A 75 -2.46 7.41 9.89
N ARG A 76 -2.66 8.09 11.02
CA ARG A 76 -1.88 7.84 12.25
C ARG A 76 -2.05 6.42 12.78
N LYS A 77 -3.29 5.90 12.82
CA LYS A 77 -3.54 4.52 13.29
C LYS A 77 -2.97 3.46 12.35
N ARG A 78 -2.95 3.74 11.04
CA ARG A 78 -2.45 2.82 10.00
C ARG A 78 -0.95 2.92 9.75
N ALA A 79 -0.32 4.05 10.07
CA ALA A 79 1.10 4.28 9.79
C ALA A 79 1.99 3.18 10.39
N ARG A 80 1.80 2.85 11.67
CA ARG A 80 2.59 1.80 12.34
C ARG A 80 2.40 0.40 11.70
N PRO A 81 1.17 -0.06 11.42
CA PRO A 81 0.93 -1.28 10.64
C PRO A 81 1.51 -1.26 9.21
N ILE A 82 1.39 -0.15 8.48
CA ILE A 82 1.89 -0.02 7.10
C ILE A 82 3.42 -0.12 7.08
N VAL A 83 4.09 0.56 8.02
CA VAL A 83 5.54 0.49 8.16
C VAL A 83 5.99 -0.93 8.54
N MET A 84 5.30 -1.58 9.49
CA MET A 84 5.60 -2.96 9.89
C MET A 84 5.54 -3.93 8.71
N THR A 85 4.48 -3.87 7.90
CA THR A 85 4.30 -4.76 6.74
C THR A 85 5.34 -4.50 5.64
N SER A 86 5.65 -3.23 5.39
CA SER A 86 6.66 -2.83 4.39
C SER A 86 8.07 -3.31 4.80
N ILE A 87 8.43 -3.15 6.07
CA ILE A 87 9.71 -3.62 6.61
C ILE A 87 9.76 -5.15 6.60
N ALA A 88 8.71 -5.83 7.05
CA ALA A 88 8.66 -7.30 7.08
C ALA A 88 8.79 -7.89 5.67
N MET A 89 8.16 -7.28 4.67
CA MET A 89 8.30 -7.71 3.27
C MET A 89 9.72 -7.47 2.74
N GLY A 90 10.28 -6.28 2.96
CA GLY A 90 11.65 -5.97 2.54
C GLY A 90 12.67 -6.91 3.20
N ALA A 91 12.55 -7.12 4.51
CA ALA A 91 13.41 -8.03 5.27
C ALA A 91 13.19 -9.51 4.91
N GLY A 92 11.98 -9.91 4.50
CA GLY A 92 11.67 -11.28 4.06
C GLY A 92 12.14 -11.58 2.64
N MET A 93 12.32 -10.57 1.79
CA MET A 93 12.86 -10.73 0.43
C MET A 93 14.38 -10.46 0.35
N LEU A 94 14.97 -9.87 1.39
CA LEU A 94 16.42 -9.69 1.56
C LEU A 94 17.27 -10.98 1.61
N PRO A 95 16.79 -12.13 2.17
CA PRO A 95 17.59 -13.35 2.29
C PRO A 95 17.37 -14.31 1.12
N ILE A 96 16.84 -13.84 -0.02
CA ILE A 96 16.86 -14.65 -1.24
C ILE A 96 18.34 -14.73 -1.66
N PRO A 97 18.96 -15.92 -1.71
CA PRO A 97 20.34 -16.05 -2.16
C PRO A 97 20.47 -15.37 -3.53
N LEU A 98 21.34 -14.35 -3.58
CA LEU A 98 21.68 -13.59 -4.78
C LEU A 98 22.26 -14.52 -5.84
#